data_AF-Q1WDQ3-F1
#
_entry.id   AF-Q1WDQ3-F1
#
_cell.length_a   1.000
_cell.length_b   1.000
_cell.length_c   1.000
_cell.angle_alpha   90.00
_cell.angle_beta   90.00
_cell.angle_gamma   90.00
#
_symmetry.space_group_name_H-M   'P 1'
#
loop_
_entity.id
_entity.type
_entity.pdbx_description
1 polymer ?
#
loop_
_entity_poly.entity_id
_entity_poly.type
_entity_poly.pdbx_seq_one_letter_code
_entity_poly.pdbx_strand_id
1 'polypeptide(L)'
;HKRQRDDLEGRSEMGPSGDMRAANLWPSPLVIKHTKKNSPALSLTADQMVSALLDAEPPLIYSEYDPSRPFSEASMMGLLTNLADRELVHMINWAKRVPGFGDLNL
;
A
#
# COMPACT_ATOMS: atom_id res chain seq x y z
N HIS A 1 33.40 33.26 -49.37
CA HIS A 1 34.29 32.12 -49.71
C HIS A 1 33.83 30.90 -48.90
N LYS A 2 32.84 30.13 -49.35
CA LYS A 2 32.94 28.88 -50.14
C LYS A 2 33.98 27.89 -49.59
N ARG A 3 33.53 26.87 -48.83
CA ARG A 3 33.63 25.43 -49.19
C ARG A 3 33.05 24.52 -48.09
N GLN A 4 31.95 23.91 -48.48
CA GLN A 4 31.33 22.66 -48.01
C GLN A 4 32.32 21.48 -48.08
N ARG A 5 32.26 20.57 -47.11
CA ARG A 5 32.60 19.16 -47.31
C ARG A 5 31.68 18.30 -46.45
N ASP A 6 30.86 17.54 -47.14
CA ASP A 6 29.93 16.52 -46.68
C ASP A 6 30.62 15.24 -46.16
N ASP A 7 29.79 14.47 -45.44
CA ASP A 7 29.63 13.01 -45.45
C ASP A 7 30.45 12.06 -44.54
N LEU A 8 29.66 11.34 -43.70
CA LEU A 8 29.61 9.88 -43.45
C LEU A 8 30.87 9.19 -42.88
N GLU A 9 30.85 8.20 -41.98
CA GLU A 9 29.88 7.41 -41.20
C GLU A 9 30.78 6.46 -40.38
N GLY A 10 30.36 5.94 -39.20
CA GLY A 10 31.07 4.77 -38.62
C GLY A 10 31.21 4.64 -37.10
N ARG A 11 30.07 4.59 -36.39
CA ARG A 11 29.74 3.49 -35.46
C ARG A 11 30.80 3.05 -34.43
N SER A 12 30.63 3.48 -33.18
CA SER A 12 30.86 2.59 -32.03
C SER A 12 29.88 2.93 -30.91
N GLU A 13 28.99 1.98 -30.67
CA GLU A 13 27.90 1.99 -29.70
C GLU A 13 28.47 2.04 -28.28
N MET A 14 28.17 3.10 -27.52
CA MET A 14 28.29 3.09 -26.07
C MET A 14 26.93 3.44 -25.50
N GLY A 15 26.08 2.43 -25.35
CA GLY A 15 24.81 2.58 -24.66
C GLY A 15 25.05 2.98 -23.20
N PRO A 16 24.35 4.00 -22.67
CA PRO A 16 24.30 4.18 -21.24
C PRO A 16 23.39 3.09 -20.67
N SER A 17 24.02 2.00 -20.23
CA SER A 17 23.42 1.06 -19.28
C SER A 17 23.33 1.80 -17.94
N GLY A 18 22.17 2.39 -17.72
CA GLY A 18 21.76 3.00 -16.47
C GLY A 18 20.30 2.67 -16.30
N ASP A 19 20.04 1.47 -15.77
CA ASP A 19 18.74 1.07 -15.26
C ASP A 19 18.19 2.20 -14.38
N MET A 20 17.33 3.02 -14.97
CA MET A 20 16.41 3.85 -14.22
C MET A 20 15.49 2.88 -13.50
N ARG A 21 15.89 2.47 -12.28
CA ARG A 21 15.04 1.74 -11.36
C ARG A 21 13.73 2.50 -11.31
N ALA A 22 12.71 1.93 -11.94
CA ALA A 22 11.40 2.53 -12.10
C ALA A 22 10.91 2.93 -10.71
N ALA A 23 10.86 4.24 -10.45
CA ALA A 23 10.38 4.82 -9.20
C ALA A 23 8.86 4.73 -9.08
N ASN A 24 8.27 3.62 -9.53
CA ASN A 24 6.84 3.37 -9.51
C ASN A 24 6.60 2.02 -8.81
N LEU A 25 6.92 1.95 -7.51
CA LEU A 25 6.45 0.85 -6.65
C LEU A 25 4.93 0.89 -6.43
N TRP A 26 4.28 2.01 -6.78
CA TRP A 26 2.85 2.15 -6.74
C TRP A 26 2.27 1.94 -8.14
N PRO A 27 1.40 0.93 -8.35
CA PRO A 27 0.61 0.85 -9.56
C PRO A 27 -0.17 2.16 -9.73
N SER A 28 -0.11 2.77 -10.91
CA SER A 28 -0.96 3.92 -11.26
C SER A 28 -2.42 3.61 -10.86
N PRO A 29 -3.19 4.58 -10.35
CA PRO A 29 -4.54 4.34 -9.85
C PRO A 29 -5.33 3.56 -10.89
N LEU A 30 -5.57 2.28 -10.59
CA LEU A 30 -6.25 1.38 -11.47
C LEU A 30 -7.68 1.89 -11.57
N VAL A 31 -8.08 2.35 -12.76
CA VAL A 31 -9.47 2.59 -13.10
C VAL A 31 -10.18 1.23 -13.12
N ILE A 32 -10.61 0.79 -11.94
CA ILE A 32 -11.38 -0.43 -11.77
C ILE A 32 -12.72 -0.21 -12.48
N LYS A 33 -12.95 -0.93 -13.57
CA LYS A 33 -14.19 -0.86 -14.34
C LYS A 33 -15.29 -1.60 -13.57
N HIS A 34 -16.08 -0.87 -12.78
CA HIS A 34 -17.15 -1.43 -11.96
C HIS A 34 -18.38 -1.85 -12.79
N THR A 35 -18.95 -3.02 -12.49
CA THR A 35 -20.19 -3.53 -13.11
C THR A 35 -21.46 -3.14 -12.32
N LYS A 36 -21.34 -2.50 -11.16
CA LYS A 36 -22.47 -2.14 -10.29
C LYS A 36 -22.59 -0.62 -10.20
N LYS A 37 -23.48 -0.04 -11.01
CA LYS A 37 -23.71 1.41 -11.16
C LYS A 37 -24.25 2.14 -9.91
N ASN A 38 -24.20 1.55 -8.71
CA ASN A 38 -24.89 2.08 -7.53
C ASN A 38 -24.24 1.76 -6.17
N SER A 39 -22.91 1.55 -6.11
CA SER A 39 -22.24 1.39 -4.79
C SER A 39 -22.10 2.76 -4.11
N PRO A 40 -22.58 2.93 -2.86
CA PRO A 40 -22.44 4.17 -2.10
C PRO A 40 -20.99 4.61 -1.95
N ALA A 41 -20.05 3.66 -1.88
CA ALA A 41 -18.62 3.94 -1.77
C ALA A 41 -18.06 4.67 -3.01
N LEU A 42 -18.64 4.43 -4.19
CA LEU A 42 -18.23 5.08 -5.44
C LEU A 42 -18.78 6.50 -5.59
N SER A 43 -19.74 6.90 -4.75
CA SER A 43 -20.30 8.26 -4.75
C SER A 43 -19.62 9.21 -3.76
N LEU A 44 -18.70 8.71 -2.93
CA LEU A 44 -17.98 9.53 -1.96
C LEU A 44 -17.01 10.48 -2.66
N THR A 45 -16.97 11.74 -2.21
CA THR A 45 -15.87 12.64 -2.55
C THR A 45 -14.56 12.17 -1.91
N ALA A 46 -13.43 12.71 -2.36
CA ALA A 46 -12.13 12.41 -1.75
C ALA A 46 -12.11 12.72 -0.25
N ASP A 47 -12.63 13.86 0.16
CA ASP A 47 -12.68 14.25 1.58
C ASP A 47 -13.56 13.31 2.39
N GLN A 48 -14.72 12.91 1.87
CA GLN A 48 -15.60 11.95 2.54
C GLN A 48 -14.95 10.57 2.67
N MET A 49 -14.22 10.13 1.64
CA MET A 49 -13.45 8.88 1.69
C MET A 49 -12.37 8.96 2.77
N VAL A 50 -11.60 10.06 2.82
CA VAL A 50 -10.56 10.26 3.84
C VAL A 50 -11.16 10.30 5.24
N SER A 51 -12.23 11.07 5.46
CA SER A 51 -12.92 11.10 6.76
C SER A 51 -13.40 9.73 7.19
N ALA A 52 -14.03 8.96 6.29
CA ALA A 52 -14.48 7.61 6.60
C ALA A 52 -13.33 6.67 6.99
N LEU A 53 -12.16 6.81 6.35
CA LEU A 53 -10.97 6.00 6.68
C LEU A 53 -10.35 6.39 8.02
N LEU A 54 -10.34 7.68 8.37
CA LEU A 54 -9.86 8.16 9.67
C LEU A 54 -10.79 7.71 10.80
N ASP A 55 -12.10 7.86 10.62
CA ASP A 55 -13.09 7.40 11.60
C ASP A 55 -13.06 5.86 11.77
N ALA A 56 -12.66 5.16 10.71
CA ALA A 56 -12.51 3.71 10.70
C ALA A 56 -11.26 3.22 11.43
N GLU A 57 -10.28 4.04 11.81
CA GLU A 57 -8.99 3.61 12.37
C GLU A 57 -9.16 2.65 13.57
N PRO A 58 -8.38 1.55 13.63
CA PRO A 58 -8.43 0.64 14.77
C PRO A 58 -7.72 1.28 15.98
N PRO A 59 -8.13 0.95 17.21
CA PRO A 59 -7.45 1.44 18.40
C PRO A 59 -6.03 0.86 18.49
N LEU A 60 -5.12 1.61 19.11
CA LEU A 60 -3.78 1.13 19.42
C LEU A 60 -3.84 0.05 20.50
N ILE A 61 -3.22 -1.10 20.23
CA ILE A 61 -3.15 -2.22 21.17
C ILE A 61 -1.73 -2.33 21.71
N TYR A 62 -1.62 -2.42 23.04
CA TYR A 62 -0.34 -2.64 23.71
C TYR A 62 -0.17 -4.12 24.05
N SER A 63 1.06 -4.59 23.97
CA SER A 63 1.43 -5.92 24.47
C SER A 63 1.25 -5.99 25.99
N GLU A 64 0.98 -7.18 26.50
CA GLU A 64 0.90 -7.46 27.94
C GLU A 64 2.31 -7.67 28.53
N TYR A 65 3.27 -6.86 28.06
CA TYR A 65 4.66 -6.96 28.44
C TYR A 65 4.87 -6.59 29.91
N ASP A 66 5.48 -7.51 30.65
CA ASP A 66 5.92 -7.31 32.03
C ASP A 66 7.45 -7.08 32.06
N PRO A 67 7.93 -5.85 32.32
CA PRO A 67 9.35 -5.54 32.33
C PRO A 67 10.12 -6.16 33.50
N SER A 68 9.42 -6.73 34.49
CA SER A 68 10.06 -7.44 35.60
C SER A 68 10.49 -8.86 35.24
N ARG A 69 10.02 -9.39 34.10
CA ARG A 69 10.31 -10.77 33.66
C ARG A 69 11.36 -10.78 32.55
N PRO A 70 12.40 -11.63 32.66
CA PRO A 70 13.36 -11.79 31.58
C PRO A 70 12.71 -12.45 30.37
N PHE A 71 13.15 -12.07 29.17
CA PHE A 71 12.69 -12.70 27.95
C PHE A 71 13.36 -14.05 27.72
N SER A 72 12.56 -14.97 27.19
CA SER A 72 12.97 -16.14 26.44
C SER A 72 12.36 -16.05 25.04
N GLU A 73 12.84 -16.87 24.10
CA GLU A 73 12.24 -16.97 22.77
C GLU A 73 10.74 -17.30 22.84
N ALA A 74 10.38 -18.27 23.69
CA ALA A 74 8.98 -18.67 23.89
C ALA A 74 8.13 -17.54 24.46
N SER A 75 8.62 -16.79 25.44
CA SER A 75 7.86 -15.69 26.03
C SER A 75 7.71 -14.50 25.08
N MET A 76 8.73 -14.21 24.25
CA MET A 76 8.64 -13.19 23.21
C MET A 76 7.63 -13.58 22.14
N MET A 77 7.69 -14.83 21.65
CA MET A 77 6.72 -15.35 20.67
C MET A 77 5.30 -15.31 21.24
N GLY A 78 5.11 -15.67 22.51
CA GLY A 78 3.82 -15.58 23.19
C GLY A 78 3.25 -14.17 23.23
N LEU A 79 4.07 -13.16 23.56
CA LEU A 79 3.63 -11.75 23.56
C LEU A 79 3.24 -11.26 22.16
N LEU A 80 4.04 -11.60 21.14
CA LEU A 80 3.77 -11.18 19.77
C LEU A 80 2.52 -11.86 19.20
N THR A 81 2.35 -13.16 19.43
CA THR A 81 1.17 -13.90 18.97
C THR A 81 -0.10 -13.44 19.71
N ASN A 82 -0.04 -13.21 21.02
CA ASN A 82 -1.16 -12.63 21.76
C ASN A 82 -1.53 -11.23 21.27
N LEU A 83 -0.54 -10.37 21.00
CA LEU A 83 -0.78 -9.04 20.45
C LEU A 83 -1.46 -9.13 19.08
N ALA A 84 -0.96 -10.00 18.19
CA ALA A 84 -1.52 -10.22 16.87
C ALA A 84 -2.97 -10.71 16.94
N ASP A 85 -3.29 -11.68 17.81
CA ASP A 85 -4.65 -12.18 17.99
C ASP A 85 -5.62 -11.06 18.37
N ARG A 86 -5.19 -10.16 19.26
CA ARG A 86 -5.99 -9.01 19.68
C ARG A 86 -6.14 -7.98 18.56
N GLU A 87 -5.06 -7.65 17.86
CA GLU A 87 -5.10 -6.72 16.71
C GLU A 87 -5.98 -7.23 15.57
N LEU A 88 -5.98 -8.54 15.30
CA LEU A 88 -6.79 -9.15 14.25
C LEU A 88 -8.30 -8.92 14.45
N VAL A 89 -8.78 -8.97 15.68
CA VAL A 89 -10.19 -8.66 15.99
C VAL A 89 -10.52 -7.22 15.58
N HIS A 90 -9.62 -6.28 15.85
CA HIS A 90 -9.78 -4.89 15.45
C HIS A 90 -9.64 -4.70 13.94
N MET A 91 -8.73 -5.42 13.29
CA MET A 91 -8.53 -5.37 11.84
C MET A 91 -9.75 -5.88 11.06
N ILE A 92 -10.40 -6.95 11.53
CA ILE A 92 -11.64 -7.47 10.93
C ILE A 92 -12.77 -6.44 11.05
N ASN A 93 -12.89 -5.79 12.21
CA ASN A 93 -13.90 -4.75 12.43
C ASN A 93 -13.59 -3.47 11.66
N TRP A 94 -12.32 -3.10 11.55
CA TRP A 94 -11.83 -2.01 10.69
C TRP A 94 -12.20 -2.26 9.23
N ALA A 95 -11.93 -3.47 8.70
CA ALA A 95 -12.20 -3.82 7.31
C ALA A 95 -13.68 -3.64 6.96
N LYS A 96 -14.60 -4.01 7.86
CA LYS A 96 -16.05 -3.79 7.67
C LYS A 96 -16.45 -2.31 7.57
N ARG A 97 -15.65 -1.40 8.12
CA ARG A 97 -15.87 0.05 8.07
C ARG A 97 -15.25 0.70 6.83
N VAL A 98 -14.37 0.01 6.11
CA VAL A 98 -13.80 0.51 4.85
C VAL A 98 -14.90 0.61 3.78
N PRO A 99 -15.15 1.81 3.20
CA PRO A 99 -16.18 1.98 2.17
C PRO A 99 -15.97 1.01 1.00
N GLY A 100 -17.00 0.22 0.69
CA GLY A 100 -17.00 -0.74 -0.42
C GLY A 100 -16.53 -2.15 -0.06
N PHE A 101 -15.91 -2.36 1.11
CA PHE A 101 -15.51 -3.70 1.54
C PHE A 101 -16.71 -4.62 1.79
N GLY A 102 -17.79 -4.09 2.37
CA GLY A 102 -19.04 -4.84 2.59
C GLY A 102 -19.83 -5.19 1.32
N ASP A 103 -19.47 -4.62 0.17
CA ASP A 103 -20.09 -4.97 -1.12
C ASP A 103 -19.49 -6.24 -1.74
N LEU A 104 -18.40 -6.77 -1.17
CA LEU A 104 -17.75 -8.00 -1.59
C LEU A 104 -18.47 -9.22 -1.02
N ASN A 105 -18.54 -10.30 -1.81
CA ASN A 105 -19.03 -11.58 -1.31
C ASN A 105 -17.94 -12.28 -0.48
N LEU A 106 -18.37 -13.00 0.55
CA LEU A 106 -17.53 -13.80 1.44
C LEU A 106 -17.18 -15.17 0.81
#